data_AF-A0A1Y3MR32-F1
#
_entry.id   AF-A0A1Y3MR32-F1
#
_cell.length_a   1.000
_cell.length_b   1.000
_cell.length_c   1.000
_cell.angle_alpha   90.00
_cell.angle_beta   90.00
_cell.angle_gamma   90.00
#
_symmetry.space_group_name_H-M   'P 1'
#
loop_
_entity.id
_entity.type
_entity.pdbx_description
1 polymer ?
#
loop_
_entity_poly.entity_id
_entity_poly.type
_entity_poly.pdbx_seq_one_letter_code
_entity_poly.pdbx_strand_id
1 'polypeptide(L)'
;LFKDPNDFKSWEELIAVTENVEGGITPNIKPEDVDKIYRVYENFLYKFPLCFGYWKKYSDIEMIIGGVEKAEEVFEKGVNAIHNSIDLWIQFCDFKIQHCKDNEKIRDLFERGAQNVGLDFQSQPFWEKYVEWEESIHEEAKAFAILERVIKIPLHAYTVLFEKYSNLSVTRPISELVPPEKLKEVEDIVDKSLEGTDDKSNREQLIRQEIHKIKSEQYMKVQSEVQKRWEFEMEIKRPYFHVKPLDQYQLKNWRKYLDFEESQGDFYRIYTLYERCLVSCALYEEFWERYAKYLASQGNIQDATNIFIKAINIFIPPQYPSIRIAFAIFQEEQGKIKEARELYQQTMATVTGHLETIECYANFERRQNNLKEAENILSSSLNSATDDNTKTYLTVKLAQLYENHHHDIDGARKYYKDSVEKYLSSKYFLYNYLLFELRQKGN
;
A
#
# COMPACT_ATOMS: atom_id res chain seq x y z
N LEU A 1 -10.03 23.59 -8.45
CA LEU A 1 -10.89 22.40 -8.24
C LEU A 1 -11.74 22.02 -9.45
N PHE A 2 -12.70 22.83 -9.90
CA PHE A 2 -13.51 22.50 -11.09
C PHE A 2 -12.70 22.25 -12.37
N LYS A 3 -11.52 22.89 -12.49
CA LYS A 3 -10.61 22.70 -13.63
C LYS A 3 -9.66 21.51 -13.47
N ASP A 4 -9.12 21.32 -12.28
CA ASP A 4 -8.30 20.17 -11.92
C ASP A 4 -8.51 19.82 -10.43
N PRO A 5 -9.11 18.66 -10.12
CA PRO A 5 -9.27 18.18 -8.75
C PRO A 5 -7.99 17.59 -8.16
N ASN A 6 -6.93 17.37 -8.96
CA ASN A 6 -5.64 16.85 -8.51
C ASN A 6 -4.64 17.95 -8.13
N ASP A 7 -4.97 19.22 -8.35
CA ASP A 7 -4.11 20.33 -7.96
C ASP A 7 -4.14 20.53 -6.44
N PHE A 8 -3.14 19.95 -5.77
CA PHE A 8 -2.97 20.00 -4.33
C PHE A 8 -2.87 21.44 -3.80
N LYS A 9 -2.19 22.35 -4.51
CA LYS A 9 -2.00 23.72 -4.04
C LYS A 9 -3.33 24.49 -3.97
N SER A 10 -4.19 24.30 -4.97
CA SER A 10 -5.55 24.84 -4.95
C SER A 10 -6.37 24.34 -3.75
N TRP A 11 -6.16 23.10 -3.31
CA TRP A 11 -6.81 22.58 -2.11
C TRP A 11 -6.26 23.22 -0.83
N GLU A 12 -4.94 23.38 -0.71
CA GLU A 12 -4.33 24.06 0.45
C GLU A 12 -4.84 25.50 0.59
N GLU A 13 -4.90 26.23 -0.52
CA GLU A 13 -5.45 27.59 -0.57
C GLU A 13 -6.93 27.61 -0.17
N LEU A 14 -7.74 26.66 -0.66
CA LEU A 14 -9.15 26.58 -0.30
C LEU A 14 -9.35 26.27 1.18
N ILE A 15 -8.60 25.30 1.74
CA ILE A 15 -8.65 24.95 3.16
C ILE A 15 -8.30 26.16 4.01
N ALA A 16 -7.22 26.87 3.67
CA ALA A 16 -6.80 28.08 4.38
C ALA A 16 -7.89 29.17 4.37
N VAL A 17 -8.59 29.35 3.23
CA VAL A 17 -9.71 30.29 3.13
C VAL A 17 -10.89 29.84 4.00
N THR A 18 -11.24 28.55 4.00
CA THR A 18 -12.37 28.05 4.80
C THR A 18 -12.12 28.06 6.30
N GLU A 19 -10.87 28.00 6.74
CA GLU A 19 -10.51 28.10 8.16
C GLU A 19 -10.47 29.54 8.66
N ASN A 20 -10.24 30.49 7.75
CA ASN A 20 -10.22 31.91 8.06
C ASN A 20 -11.66 32.49 8.17
N VAL A 21 -12.44 31.92 9.10
CA VAL A 21 -13.81 32.34 9.39
C VAL A 21 -13.80 33.60 10.26
N GLU A 22 -14.71 34.53 9.97
CA GLU A 22 -14.89 35.73 10.77
C GLU A 22 -15.27 35.37 12.22
N GLY A 23 -14.44 35.78 13.19
CA GLY A 23 -14.60 35.42 14.60
C GLY A 23 -13.93 34.09 15.01
N GLY A 24 -13.29 33.40 14.07
CA GLY A 24 -12.55 32.16 14.31
C GLY A 24 -13.43 30.90 14.45
N ILE A 25 -12.78 29.74 14.47
CA ILE A 25 -13.45 28.46 14.72
C ILE A 25 -13.71 28.36 16.22
N THR A 26 -14.98 28.49 16.60
CA THR A 26 -15.47 28.43 17.98
C THR A 26 -16.72 27.55 18.06
N PRO A 27 -17.15 27.10 19.25
CA PRO A 27 -18.36 26.29 19.38
C PRO A 27 -19.65 26.94 18.85
N ASN A 28 -19.66 28.28 18.69
CA ASN A 28 -20.82 29.05 18.23
C ASN A 28 -20.66 29.56 16.78
N ILE A 29 -19.80 28.91 15.99
CA ILE A 29 -19.60 29.21 14.57
C ILE A 29 -20.93 29.14 13.79
N LYS A 30 -21.08 30.00 12.78
CA LYS A 30 -22.29 30.04 11.95
C LYS A 30 -22.47 28.70 11.23
N PRO A 31 -23.69 28.12 11.18
CA PRO A 31 -23.93 26.83 10.52
C PRO A 31 -23.48 26.77 9.06
N GLU A 32 -23.56 27.90 8.34
CA GLU A 32 -23.11 27.99 6.94
C GLU A 32 -21.58 27.82 6.79
N ASP A 33 -20.82 28.28 7.78
CA ASP A 33 -19.36 28.16 7.75
C ASP A 33 -18.90 26.76 8.19
N VAL A 34 -19.65 26.12 9.10
CA VAL A 34 -19.46 24.70 9.44
C VAL A 34 -19.66 23.81 8.21
N ASP A 35 -20.76 23.98 7.48
CA ASP A 35 -21.05 23.19 6.26
C ASP A 35 -19.96 23.38 5.20
N LYS A 36 -19.41 24.59 5.04
CA LYS A 36 -18.27 24.84 4.14
C LYS A 36 -17.02 24.08 4.59
N ILE A 37 -16.65 24.16 5.87
CA ILE A 37 -15.48 23.48 6.42
C ILE A 37 -15.61 21.96 6.18
N TYR A 38 -16.75 21.37 6.57
CA TYR A 38 -16.98 19.93 6.42
C TYR A 38 -16.89 19.49 4.97
N ARG A 39 -17.56 20.20 4.06
CA ARG A 39 -17.49 19.88 2.62
C ARG A 39 -16.07 19.97 2.08
N VAL A 40 -15.29 20.98 2.47
CA VAL A 40 -13.92 21.12 1.96
C VAL A 40 -13.03 20.02 2.51
N TYR A 41 -13.10 19.72 3.81
CA TYR A 41 -12.32 18.67 4.43
C TYR A 41 -12.69 17.28 3.94
N GLU A 42 -13.97 16.94 3.88
CA GLU A 42 -14.42 15.62 3.40
C GLU A 42 -14.03 15.38 1.94
N ASN A 43 -14.19 16.38 1.06
CA ASN A 43 -13.77 16.23 -0.34
C ASN A 43 -12.24 16.20 -0.49
N PHE A 44 -11.51 17.00 0.28
CA PHE A 44 -10.05 16.98 0.26
C PHE A 44 -9.51 15.62 0.72
N LEU A 45 -9.99 15.11 1.87
CA LEU A 45 -9.53 13.85 2.45
C LEU A 45 -10.03 12.63 1.67
N TYR A 46 -11.16 12.73 0.97
CA TYR A 46 -11.55 11.74 -0.03
C TYR A 46 -10.52 11.66 -1.17
N LYS A 47 -10.01 12.81 -1.62
CA LYS A 47 -9.06 12.87 -2.74
C LYS A 47 -7.60 12.62 -2.35
N PHE A 48 -7.18 13.07 -1.18
CA PHE A 48 -5.83 12.95 -0.64
C PHE A 48 -5.86 12.30 0.75
N PRO A 49 -6.33 11.04 0.85
CA PRO A 49 -6.51 10.39 2.14
C PRO A 49 -5.21 10.24 2.89
N LEU A 50 -4.06 10.07 2.20
CA LEU A 50 -2.73 9.86 2.78
C LEU A 50 -2.14 11.07 3.53
N CYS A 51 -2.82 12.22 3.53
CA CYS A 51 -2.37 13.42 4.21
C CYS A 51 -2.80 13.45 5.69
N PHE A 52 -2.16 12.61 6.53
CA PHE A 52 -2.55 12.44 7.95
C PHE A 52 -2.65 13.76 8.74
N GLY A 53 -1.80 14.75 8.44
CA GLY A 53 -1.82 16.05 9.11
C GLY A 53 -3.18 16.77 8.98
N TYR A 54 -3.89 16.56 7.87
CA TYR A 54 -5.23 17.13 7.67
C TYR A 54 -6.33 16.33 8.36
N TRP A 55 -6.17 15.01 8.52
CA TRP A 55 -7.06 14.23 9.40
C TRP A 55 -6.99 14.71 10.84
N LYS A 56 -5.77 14.91 11.35
CA LYS A 56 -5.55 15.47 12.70
C LYS A 56 -6.15 16.86 12.83
N LYS A 57 -5.90 17.75 11.86
CA LYS A 57 -6.45 19.10 11.84
C LYS A 57 -7.98 19.11 11.78
N TYR A 58 -8.57 18.22 10.99
CA TYR A 58 -10.02 18.08 10.92
C TYR A 58 -10.61 17.61 12.25
N SER A 59 -9.96 16.65 12.91
CA SER A 59 -10.37 16.20 14.24
C SER A 59 -10.26 17.30 15.30
N ASP A 60 -9.22 18.14 15.26
CA ASP A 60 -9.09 19.28 16.17
C ASP A 60 -10.23 20.29 15.99
N ILE A 61 -10.65 20.53 14.73
CA ILE A 61 -11.79 21.40 14.42
C ILE A 61 -13.09 20.80 14.96
N GLU A 62 -13.33 19.50 14.74
CA GLU A 62 -14.52 18.82 15.28
C GLU A 62 -14.53 18.82 16.81
N MET A 63 -13.37 18.71 17.45
CA MET A 63 -13.27 18.81 18.90
C MET A 63 -13.79 20.15 19.43
N ILE A 64 -13.59 21.25 18.67
CA ILE A 64 -14.10 22.58 19.02
C ILE A 64 -15.60 22.70 18.74
N ILE A 65 -16.08 22.15 17.62
CA ILE A 65 -17.47 22.35 17.14
C ILE A 65 -18.43 21.31 17.73
N GLY A 66 -18.14 20.03 17.50
CA GLY A 66 -18.99 18.89 17.83
C GLY A 66 -18.56 18.13 19.09
N GLY A 67 -17.38 18.44 19.65
CA GLY A 67 -16.85 17.81 20.85
C GLY A 67 -16.22 16.43 20.60
N VAL A 68 -16.01 15.70 21.69
CA VAL A 68 -15.21 14.45 21.72
C VAL A 68 -15.75 13.39 20.76
N GLU A 69 -17.06 13.15 20.75
CA GLU A 69 -17.65 12.08 19.93
C GLU A 69 -17.43 12.32 18.43
N LYS A 70 -17.57 13.58 17.98
CA LYS A 70 -17.37 13.95 16.56
C LYS A 70 -15.91 13.95 16.14
N ALA A 71 -15.02 14.39 17.03
CA ALA A 71 -13.58 14.26 16.82
C ALA A 71 -13.16 12.78 16.70
N GLU A 72 -13.69 11.90 17.56
CA GLU A 72 -13.43 10.46 17.49
C GLU A 72 -13.89 9.84 16.16
N GLU A 73 -15.07 10.23 15.65
CA GLU A 73 -15.55 9.80 14.33
C GLU A 73 -14.57 10.16 13.21
N VAL A 74 -13.93 11.33 13.27
CA VAL A 74 -12.93 11.75 12.27
C VAL A 74 -11.64 10.93 12.38
N PHE A 75 -11.17 10.63 13.60
CA PHE A 75 -10.03 9.74 13.79
C PHE A 75 -10.31 8.34 13.24
N GLU A 76 -11.49 7.77 13.53
CA GLU A 76 -11.89 6.46 13.01
C GLU A 76 -11.97 6.46 11.47
N LYS A 77 -12.54 7.50 10.86
CA LYS A 77 -12.49 7.67 9.39
C LYS A 77 -11.04 7.72 8.88
N GLY A 78 -10.17 8.45 9.57
CA GLY A 78 -8.77 8.62 9.20
C GLY A 78 -7.97 7.33 9.24
N VAL A 79 -8.03 6.56 10.33
CA VAL A 79 -7.30 5.27 10.44
C VAL A 79 -7.87 4.20 9.50
N ASN A 80 -9.15 4.27 9.13
CA ASN A 80 -9.69 3.41 8.09
C ASN A 80 -9.19 3.79 6.68
N ALA A 81 -8.99 5.10 6.43
CA ALA A 81 -8.45 5.59 5.16
C ALA A 81 -6.94 5.34 5.02
N ILE A 82 -6.17 5.51 6.11
CA ILE A 82 -4.73 5.30 6.18
C ILE A 82 -4.36 4.44 7.40
N HIS A 83 -4.62 3.14 7.30
CA HIS A 83 -4.35 2.24 8.42
C HIS A 83 -2.87 2.12 8.76
N ASN A 84 -1.96 2.43 7.84
CA ASN A 84 -0.51 2.29 8.05
C ASN A 84 0.20 3.58 8.52
N SER A 85 -0.54 4.65 8.87
CA SER A 85 0.06 5.89 9.36
C SER A 85 0.37 5.82 10.86
N ILE A 86 1.65 5.64 11.21
CA ILE A 86 2.12 5.63 12.61
C ILE A 86 1.68 6.90 13.34
N ASP A 87 1.90 8.07 12.73
CA ASP A 87 1.59 9.36 13.32
C ASP A 87 0.09 9.49 13.63
N LEU A 88 -0.79 9.03 12.73
CA LEU A 88 -2.23 9.13 12.95
C LEU A 88 -2.70 8.25 14.11
N TRP A 89 -2.17 7.03 14.22
CA TRP A 89 -2.46 6.14 15.36
C TRP A 89 -1.97 6.72 16.67
N ILE A 90 -0.77 7.31 16.70
CA ILE A 90 -0.22 8.00 17.88
C ILE A 90 -1.15 9.14 18.29
N GLN A 91 -1.56 10.01 17.35
CA GLN A 91 -2.48 11.12 17.62
C GLN A 91 -3.84 10.63 18.13
N PHE A 92 -4.37 9.54 17.57
CA PHE A 92 -5.64 8.98 18.02
C PHE A 92 -5.54 8.37 19.42
N CYS A 93 -4.44 7.66 19.73
CA CYS A 93 -4.19 7.15 21.07
C CYS A 93 -4.06 8.29 22.08
N ASP A 94 -3.32 9.36 21.75
CA ASP A 94 -3.20 10.56 22.60
C ASP A 94 -4.57 11.21 22.86
N PHE A 95 -5.39 11.36 21.82
CA PHE A 95 -6.77 11.85 21.95
C PHE A 95 -7.59 10.96 22.88
N LYS A 96 -7.52 9.64 22.70
CA LYS A 96 -8.27 8.68 23.51
C LYS A 96 -7.83 8.69 24.97
N ILE A 97 -6.53 8.81 25.26
CA ILE A 97 -5.99 8.95 26.61
C ILE A 97 -6.53 10.21 27.30
N GLN A 98 -6.65 11.32 26.57
CA GLN A 98 -7.11 12.60 27.15
C GLN A 98 -8.61 12.63 27.44
N HIS A 99 -9.42 11.91 26.65
CA HIS A 99 -10.87 12.05 26.66
C HIS A 99 -11.65 10.79 27.06
N CYS A 100 -10.99 9.63 27.15
CA CYS A 100 -11.59 8.38 27.59
C CYS A 100 -11.07 7.99 28.99
N LYS A 101 -11.98 7.57 29.87
CA LYS A 101 -11.64 7.05 31.21
C LYS A 101 -11.54 5.52 31.26
N ASP A 102 -11.93 4.86 30.18
CA ASP A 102 -11.99 3.40 30.10
C ASP A 102 -10.68 2.87 29.55
N ASN A 103 -9.85 2.32 30.44
CA ASN A 103 -8.54 1.78 30.10
C ASN A 103 -8.62 0.62 29.10
N GLU A 104 -9.69 -0.19 29.11
CA GLU A 104 -9.81 -1.29 28.15
C GLU A 104 -10.07 -0.77 26.73
N LYS A 105 -10.82 0.32 26.57
CA LYS A 105 -11.01 0.96 25.26
C LYS A 105 -9.73 1.59 24.73
N ILE A 106 -8.93 2.20 25.61
CA ILE A 106 -7.63 2.75 25.21
C ILE A 106 -6.69 1.61 24.78
N ARG A 107 -6.68 0.50 25.53
CA ARG A 107 -5.88 -0.68 25.20
C ARG A 107 -6.31 -1.34 23.89
N ASP A 108 -7.61 -1.50 23.67
CA ASP A 108 -8.15 -2.00 22.40
C ASP A 108 -7.68 -1.14 21.22
N LEU A 109 -7.68 0.18 21.39
CA LEU A 109 -7.17 1.10 20.37
C LEU A 109 -5.67 0.90 20.10
N PHE A 110 -4.85 0.74 21.14
CA PHE A 110 -3.43 0.42 20.98
C PHE A 110 -3.20 -0.94 20.33
N GLU A 111 -3.97 -1.97 20.66
CA GLU A 111 -3.83 -3.28 20.01
C GLU A 111 -4.27 -3.23 18.53
N ARG A 112 -5.33 -2.48 18.21
CA ARG A 112 -5.71 -2.18 16.82
C ARG A 112 -4.58 -1.44 16.08
N GLY A 113 -3.98 -0.44 16.71
CA GLY A 113 -2.83 0.27 16.15
C GLY A 113 -1.63 -0.66 15.92
N ALA A 114 -1.30 -1.51 16.90
CA ALA A 114 -0.22 -2.48 16.82
C ALA A 114 -0.40 -3.48 15.66
N GLN A 115 -1.62 -3.92 15.38
CA GLN A 115 -1.92 -4.80 14.24
C GLN A 115 -1.65 -4.12 12.89
N ASN A 116 -1.81 -2.80 12.79
CA ASN A 116 -1.68 -2.08 11.54
C ASN A 116 -0.29 -1.47 11.32
N VAL A 117 0.32 -0.89 12.36
CA VAL A 117 1.62 -0.20 12.26
C VAL A 117 2.75 -0.86 13.06
N GLY A 118 2.46 -1.85 13.90
CA GLY A 118 3.44 -2.40 14.83
C GLY A 118 4.64 -3.11 14.18
N LEU A 119 4.51 -3.53 12.92
CA LEU A 119 5.60 -4.11 12.13
C LEU A 119 6.35 -3.08 11.27
N ASP A 120 5.92 -1.81 11.21
CA ASP A 120 6.66 -0.78 10.48
C ASP A 120 8.04 -0.60 11.12
N PHE A 121 9.08 -0.52 10.29
CA PHE A 121 10.46 -0.31 10.73
C PHE A 121 10.62 0.94 11.62
N GLN A 122 9.80 1.97 11.40
CA GLN A 122 9.81 3.25 12.12
C GLN A 122 8.77 3.31 13.26
N SER A 123 8.12 2.20 13.62
CA SER A 123 7.03 2.19 14.61
C SER A 123 7.45 2.33 16.08
N GLN A 124 8.75 2.55 16.36
CA GLN A 124 9.24 2.76 17.72
C GLN A 124 8.43 3.79 18.51
N PRO A 125 8.10 5.00 18.00
CA PRO A 125 7.38 6.00 18.79
C PRO A 125 5.97 5.54 19.20
N PHE A 126 5.34 4.67 18.42
CA PHE A 126 4.05 4.08 18.77
C PHE A 126 4.19 3.11 19.94
N TRP A 127 5.20 2.23 19.88
CA TRP A 127 5.47 1.28 20.95
C TRP A 127 5.89 1.95 22.25
N GLU A 128 6.73 2.97 22.19
CA GLU A 128 7.13 3.76 23.37
C GLU A 128 5.90 4.38 24.04
N LYS A 129 5.03 5.03 23.26
CA LYS A 129 3.79 5.61 23.78
C LYS A 129 2.89 4.57 24.46
N TYR A 130 2.77 3.36 23.88
CA TYR A 130 1.95 2.31 24.47
C TYR A 130 2.54 1.83 25.81
N VAL A 131 3.86 1.61 25.87
CA VAL A 131 4.54 1.21 27.11
C VAL A 131 4.44 2.30 28.18
N GLU A 132 4.69 3.57 27.81
CA GLU A 132 4.59 4.72 28.71
C GLU A 132 3.17 4.90 29.28
N TRP A 133 2.15 4.64 28.47
CA TRP A 133 0.77 4.69 28.92
C TRP A 133 0.46 3.60 29.96
N GLU A 134 0.84 2.33 29.72
CA GLU A 134 0.65 1.25 30.69
C GLU A 134 1.43 1.51 32.00
N GLU A 135 2.65 2.07 31.90
CA GLU A 135 3.44 2.51 33.05
C GLU A 135 2.71 3.63 33.83
N SER A 136 2.07 4.59 33.13
CA SER A 136 1.36 5.70 33.75
C SER A 136 0.11 5.28 34.55
N ILE A 137 -0.50 4.15 34.18
CA ILE A 137 -1.64 3.57 34.91
C ILE A 137 -1.20 2.49 35.91
N HIS A 138 0.10 2.36 36.16
CA HIS A 138 0.73 1.40 37.08
C HIS A 138 0.54 -0.08 36.72
N GLU A 139 0.35 -0.38 35.43
CA GLU A 139 0.19 -1.74 34.90
C GLU A 139 1.54 -2.28 34.38
N GLU A 140 2.53 -2.36 35.27
CA GLU A 140 3.91 -2.69 34.91
C GLU A 140 4.07 -4.07 34.23
N ALA A 141 3.23 -5.05 34.60
CA ALA A 141 3.23 -6.37 33.97
C ALA A 141 2.80 -6.30 32.48
N LYS A 142 1.82 -5.44 32.16
CA LYS A 142 1.36 -5.24 30.78
C LYS A 142 2.40 -4.46 29.97
N ALA A 143 2.97 -3.41 30.55
CA ALA A 143 4.09 -2.67 29.95
C ALA A 143 5.26 -3.60 29.60
N PHE A 144 5.62 -4.51 30.53
CA PHE A 144 6.67 -5.50 30.29
C PHE A 144 6.30 -6.52 29.20
N ALA A 145 5.06 -7.01 29.18
CA ALA A 145 4.58 -7.92 28.14
C ALA A 145 4.64 -7.29 26.73
N ILE A 146 4.34 -5.99 26.62
CA ILE A 146 4.50 -5.24 25.36
C ILE A 146 5.97 -5.21 24.95
N LEU A 147 6.88 -4.86 25.87
CA LEU A 147 8.32 -4.87 25.56
C LEU A 147 8.82 -6.24 25.14
N GLU A 148 8.36 -7.32 25.79
CA GLU A 148 8.69 -8.71 25.43
C GLU A 148 8.30 -9.04 23.97
N ARG A 149 7.14 -8.54 23.53
CA ARG A 149 6.69 -8.63 22.14
C ARG A 149 7.59 -7.81 21.21
N VAL A 150 7.87 -6.57 21.57
CA VAL A 150 8.57 -5.59 20.72
C VAL A 150 10.04 -5.94 20.48
N ILE A 151 10.75 -6.49 21.46
CA ILE A 151 12.17 -6.88 21.31
C ILE A 151 12.39 -8.02 20.29
N LYS A 152 11.32 -8.60 19.75
CA LYS A 152 11.37 -9.61 18.69
C LYS A 152 11.24 -9.01 17.28
N ILE A 153 10.85 -7.74 17.18
CA ILE A 153 10.53 -7.06 15.92
C ILE A 153 11.77 -6.28 15.44
N PRO A 154 12.17 -6.39 14.15
CA PRO A 154 13.28 -5.63 13.60
C PRO A 154 12.90 -4.17 13.34
N LEU A 155 12.94 -3.35 14.38
CA LEU A 155 12.68 -1.90 14.36
C LEU A 155 13.98 -1.09 14.25
N HIS A 156 13.87 0.16 13.77
CA HIS A 156 14.99 1.10 13.65
C HIS A 156 15.77 1.26 14.96
N ALA A 157 15.10 1.57 16.07
CA ALA A 157 15.74 1.73 17.38
C ALA A 157 15.51 0.54 18.31
N TYR A 158 15.65 -0.68 17.78
CA TYR A 158 15.55 -1.91 18.57
C TYR A 158 16.47 -1.90 19.81
N THR A 159 17.61 -1.20 19.77
CA THR A 159 18.55 -1.08 20.89
C THR A 159 17.94 -0.36 22.09
N VAL A 160 17.26 0.77 21.87
CA VAL A 160 16.62 1.58 22.93
C VAL A 160 15.52 0.76 23.63
N LEU A 161 14.71 0.05 22.83
CA LEU A 161 13.63 -0.79 23.33
C LEU A 161 14.18 -2.00 24.12
N PHE A 162 15.29 -2.59 23.65
CA PHE A 162 15.96 -3.68 24.35
C PHE A 162 16.63 -3.22 25.66
N GLU A 163 17.19 -2.00 25.70
CA GLU A 163 17.71 -1.39 26.93
C GLU A 163 16.58 -1.17 27.95
N LYS A 164 15.43 -0.62 27.52
CA LYS A 164 14.24 -0.45 28.38
C LYS A 164 13.75 -1.81 28.92
N TYR A 165 13.65 -2.82 28.06
CA TYR A 165 13.34 -4.20 28.46
C TYR A 165 14.33 -4.74 29.50
N SER A 166 15.64 -4.58 29.25
CA SER A 166 16.70 -5.10 30.11
C SER A 166 16.62 -4.49 31.51
N ASN A 167 16.41 -3.17 31.61
CA ASN A 167 16.26 -2.47 32.88
C ASN A 167 15.05 -2.96 33.69
N LEU A 168 13.90 -3.15 33.03
CA LEU A 168 12.69 -3.64 33.71
C LEU A 168 12.78 -5.12 34.10
N SER A 169 13.40 -5.95 33.27
CA SER A 169 13.52 -7.40 33.48
C SER A 169 14.17 -7.80 34.81
N VAL A 170 15.05 -6.96 35.35
CA VAL A 170 15.73 -7.19 36.63
C VAL A 170 14.73 -7.21 37.79
N THR A 171 13.68 -6.39 37.73
CA THR A 171 12.68 -6.25 38.79
C THR A 171 11.46 -7.17 38.63
N ARG A 172 11.29 -7.77 37.44
CA ARG A 172 10.13 -8.62 37.15
C ARG A 172 10.30 -10.05 37.70
N PRO A 173 9.18 -10.71 38.04
CA PRO A 173 9.16 -12.15 38.33
C PRO A 173 9.70 -12.98 37.16
N ILE A 174 10.44 -14.05 37.47
CA ILE A 174 11.04 -14.95 36.46
C ILE A 174 9.97 -15.55 35.53
N SER A 175 8.77 -15.83 36.07
CA SER A 175 7.62 -16.36 35.33
C SER A 175 7.12 -15.44 34.21
N GLU A 176 7.44 -14.15 34.25
CA GLU A 176 7.06 -13.18 33.21
C GLU A 176 8.13 -13.06 32.11
N LEU A 177 9.38 -13.43 32.39
CA LEU A 177 10.51 -13.20 31.48
C LEU A 177 10.50 -14.13 30.26
N VAL A 178 9.93 -15.33 30.41
CA VAL A 178 9.87 -16.37 29.39
C VAL A 178 8.57 -17.18 29.51
N PRO A 179 8.06 -17.76 28.41
CA PRO A 179 6.89 -18.64 28.46
C PRO A 179 7.09 -19.83 29.41
N PRO A 180 6.02 -20.39 30.01
CA PRO A 180 6.13 -21.47 31.00
C PRO A 180 6.89 -22.71 30.51
N GLU A 181 6.74 -23.05 29.23
CA GLU A 181 7.44 -24.18 28.60
C GLU A 181 8.95 -23.96 28.60
N LYS A 182 9.39 -22.75 28.20
CA LYS A 182 10.81 -22.39 28.15
C LYS A 182 11.38 -22.19 29.56
N LEU A 183 10.58 -21.69 30.49
CA LEU A 183 10.96 -21.58 31.90
C LEU A 183 11.35 -22.95 32.44
N LYS A 184 10.50 -23.96 32.23
CA LYS A 184 10.77 -25.32 32.69
C LYS A 184 12.06 -25.90 32.10
N GLU A 185 12.31 -25.69 30.82
CA GLU A 185 13.57 -26.09 30.19
C GLU A 185 14.80 -25.43 30.85
N VAL A 186 14.71 -24.13 31.14
CA VAL A 186 15.78 -23.39 31.84
C VAL A 186 15.96 -23.90 33.26
N GLU A 187 14.86 -24.14 33.99
CA GLU A 187 14.90 -24.71 35.33
C GLU A 187 15.55 -26.10 35.33
N ASP A 188 15.21 -26.98 34.40
CA ASP A 188 15.81 -28.31 34.26
C ASP A 188 17.32 -28.23 33.95
N ILE A 189 17.76 -27.24 33.14
CA ILE A 189 19.18 -27.01 32.85
C ILE A 189 19.93 -26.55 34.11
N VAL A 190 19.36 -25.59 34.83
CA VAL A 190 19.97 -25.04 36.04
C VAL A 190 20.00 -26.09 37.15
N ASP A 191 18.91 -26.84 37.34
CA ASP A 191 18.80 -27.87 38.37
C ASP A 191 19.82 -29.01 38.12
N LYS A 192 20.00 -29.45 36.87
CA LYS A 192 21.08 -30.38 36.50
C LYS A 192 22.47 -29.82 36.78
N SER A 193 22.69 -28.52 36.56
CA SER A 193 23.99 -27.89 36.83
C SER A 193 24.31 -27.76 38.32
N LEU A 194 23.28 -27.77 39.16
CA LEU A 194 23.37 -27.66 40.62
C LEU A 194 23.44 -29.02 41.33
N GLU A 195 23.22 -30.14 40.63
CA GLU A 195 23.37 -31.48 41.17
C GLU A 195 24.78 -31.68 41.77
N GLY A 196 24.86 -31.83 43.10
CA GLY A 196 26.12 -32.01 43.83
C GLY A 196 26.70 -30.75 44.48
N THR A 197 26.02 -29.61 44.41
CA THR A 197 26.40 -28.36 45.11
C THR A 197 25.38 -27.98 46.19
N ASP A 198 25.85 -27.64 47.40
CA ASP A 198 24.98 -27.29 48.56
C ASP A 198 24.42 -25.86 48.51
N ASP A 199 24.80 -25.06 47.51
CA ASP A 199 24.51 -23.62 47.45
C ASP A 199 23.22 -23.31 46.66
N LYS A 200 22.07 -23.58 47.28
CA LYS A 200 20.74 -23.27 46.70
C LYS A 200 20.42 -21.76 46.65
N SER A 201 21.26 -20.90 47.23
CA SER A 201 21.05 -19.44 47.24
C SER A 201 21.23 -18.80 45.86
N ASN A 202 21.95 -19.46 44.94
CA ASN A 202 22.25 -18.93 43.60
C ASN A 202 21.29 -19.41 42.49
N ARG A 203 20.28 -20.25 42.79
CA ARG A 203 19.39 -20.84 41.77
C ARG A 203 18.68 -19.78 40.92
N GLU A 204 18.05 -18.79 41.55
CA GLU A 204 17.35 -17.72 40.83
C GLU A 204 18.32 -16.90 39.96
N GLN A 205 19.52 -16.61 40.46
CA GLN A 205 20.53 -15.88 39.70
C GLN A 205 20.97 -16.65 38.45
N LEU A 206 21.17 -17.97 38.56
CA LEU A 206 21.51 -18.83 37.42
C LEU A 206 20.37 -18.90 36.40
N ILE A 207 19.12 -19.01 36.85
CA ILE A 207 17.95 -18.97 35.94
C ILE A 207 17.90 -17.64 35.19
N ARG A 208 18.09 -16.51 35.88
CA ARG A 208 18.13 -15.18 35.25
C ARG A 208 19.28 -15.05 34.25
N GLN A 209 20.45 -15.64 34.53
CA GLN A 209 21.59 -15.67 33.59
C GLN A 209 21.27 -16.48 32.32
N GLU A 210 20.64 -17.64 32.44
CA GLU A 210 20.23 -18.44 31.28
C GLU A 210 19.16 -17.72 30.45
N ILE A 211 18.18 -17.08 31.10
CA ILE A 211 17.20 -16.23 30.41
C ILE A 211 17.88 -15.06 29.69
N HIS A 212 18.85 -14.42 30.33
CA HIS A 212 19.63 -13.35 29.69
C HIS A 212 20.35 -13.85 28.43
N LYS A 213 20.92 -15.07 28.43
CA LYS A 213 21.53 -15.67 27.23
C LYS A 213 20.49 -15.83 26.11
N ILE A 214 19.31 -16.37 26.42
CA ILE A 214 18.21 -16.52 25.44
C ILE A 214 17.83 -15.16 24.84
N LYS A 215 17.67 -14.13 25.67
CA LYS A 215 17.31 -12.78 25.20
C LYS A 215 18.45 -12.10 24.44
N SER A 216 19.70 -12.38 24.78
CA SER A 216 20.88 -11.91 24.02
C SER A 216 20.93 -12.54 22.63
N GLU A 217 20.65 -13.84 22.50
CA GLU A 217 20.54 -14.50 21.19
C GLU A 217 19.40 -13.90 20.35
N GLN A 218 18.26 -13.60 20.97
CA GLN A 218 17.15 -12.92 20.30
C GLN A 218 17.57 -11.52 19.80
N TYR A 219 18.27 -10.75 20.63
CA TYR A 219 18.82 -9.44 20.24
C TYR A 219 19.74 -9.56 19.03
N MET A 220 20.66 -10.53 19.01
CA MET A 220 21.56 -10.74 17.87
C MET A 220 20.82 -11.10 16.59
N LYS A 221 19.74 -11.89 16.67
CA LYS A 221 18.87 -12.18 15.52
C LYS A 221 18.20 -10.92 14.99
N VAL A 222 17.61 -10.12 15.88
CA VAL A 222 16.95 -8.87 15.51
C VAL A 222 17.94 -7.88 14.91
N GLN A 223 19.12 -7.72 15.49
CA GLN A 223 20.19 -6.90 14.94
C GLN A 223 20.55 -7.32 13.51
N SER A 224 20.68 -8.63 13.26
CA SER A 224 20.96 -9.14 11.91
C SER A 224 19.84 -8.79 10.93
N GLU A 225 18.57 -8.98 11.33
CA GLU A 225 17.41 -8.66 10.50
C GLU A 225 17.26 -7.16 10.22
N VAL A 226 17.59 -6.30 11.19
CA VAL A 226 17.65 -4.84 11.02
C VAL A 226 18.76 -4.48 10.04
N GLN A 227 19.95 -5.05 10.19
CA GLN A 227 21.10 -4.75 9.33
C GLN A 227 20.85 -5.10 7.85
N LYS A 228 20.14 -6.20 7.58
CA LYS A 228 19.73 -6.59 6.21
C LYS A 228 18.86 -5.54 5.54
N ARG A 229 18.07 -4.79 6.32
CA ARG A 229 17.08 -3.83 5.82
C ARG A 229 17.57 -2.40 5.86
N TRP A 230 18.60 -2.15 6.68
CA TRP A 230 19.19 -0.84 6.91
C TRP A 230 19.60 -0.14 5.61
N GLU A 231 20.19 -0.89 4.66
CA GLU A 231 20.61 -0.33 3.37
C GLU A 231 19.45 0.20 2.53
N PHE A 232 18.25 -0.38 2.65
CA PHE A 232 17.07 0.11 1.95
C PHE A 232 16.43 1.27 2.70
N GLU A 233 16.29 1.14 4.03
CA GLU A 233 15.62 2.11 4.89
C GLU A 233 16.36 3.46 4.89
N MET A 234 17.70 3.46 4.88
CA MET A 234 18.50 4.69 4.79
C MET A 234 18.29 5.48 3.49
N GLU A 235 17.91 4.80 2.41
CA GLU A 235 17.74 5.42 1.09
C GLU A 235 16.32 5.96 0.88
N ILE A 236 15.39 5.68 1.81
CA ILE A 236 14.04 6.26 1.82
C ILE A 236 14.11 7.67 2.44
N LYS A 237 14.10 8.70 1.59
CA LYS A 237 14.19 10.10 2.04
C LYS A 237 12.82 10.72 2.34
N ARG A 238 11.76 10.17 1.76
CA ARG A 238 10.40 10.69 1.90
C ARG A 238 9.44 9.54 2.25
N PRO A 239 9.26 9.21 3.55
CA PRO A 239 8.36 8.14 3.99
C PRO A 239 6.87 8.55 4.02
N TYR A 240 6.56 9.79 3.63
CA TYR A 240 5.19 10.34 3.61
C TYR A 240 4.74 10.65 2.18
N PHE A 241 3.43 10.75 1.99
CA PHE A 241 2.85 11.10 0.70
C PHE A 241 3.13 12.56 0.33
N HIS A 242 3.52 12.78 -0.93
CA HIS A 242 3.57 14.12 -1.52
C HIS A 242 3.35 14.01 -3.02
N VAL A 243 2.58 14.95 -3.59
CA VAL A 243 2.33 15.05 -5.03
C VAL A 243 3.55 15.27 -5.94
N LYS A 244 4.71 15.69 -5.39
CA LYS A 244 5.93 15.86 -6.18
C LYS A 244 6.49 14.48 -6.52
N PRO A 245 6.93 14.24 -7.76
CA PRO A 245 7.50 12.95 -8.12
C PRO A 245 8.73 12.65 -7.26
N LEU A 246 8.86 11.38 -6.87
CA LEU A 246 10.10 10.80 -6.38
C LEU A 246 11.14 10.78 -7.50
N ASP A 247 12.40 10.87 -7.10
CA ASP A 247 13.51 10.63 -8.02
C ASP A 247 13.65 9.14 -8.37
N GLN A 248 14.31 8.87 -9.48
CA GLN A 248 14.51 7.50 -10.00
C GLN A 248 15.31 6.61 -9.04
N TYR A 249 16.14 7.21 -8.17
CA TYR A 249 16.95 6.48 -7.22
C TYR A 249 16.08 5.90 -6.09
N GLN A 250 15.15 6.70 -5.54
CA GLN A 250 14.17 6.25 -4.56
C GLN A 250 13.21 5.20 -5.14
N LEU A 251 12.75 5.38 -6.38
CA LEU A 251 11.91 4.37 -7.05
C LEU A 251 12.66 3.04 -7.23
N LYS A 252 13.93 3.11 -7.66
CA LYS A 252 14.79 1.92 -7.75
C LYS A 252 15.02 1.27 -6.39
N ASN A 253 15.17 2.05 -5.33
CA ASN A 253 15.30 1.54 -3.97
C ASN A 253 14.04 0.77 -3.53
N TRP A 254 12.85 1.35 -3.72
CA TRP A 254 11.59 0.67 -3.41
C TRP A 254 11.43 -0.65 -4.16
N ARG A 255 11.76 -0.69 -5.46
CA ARG A 255 11.73 -1.94 -6.24
C ARG A 255 12.63 -3.00 -5.64
N LYS A 256 13.89 -2.64 -5.34
CA LYS A 256 14.87 -3.56 -4.73
C LYS A 256 14.43 -4.04 -3.34
N TYR A 257 13.85 -3.15 -2.54
CA TYR A 257 13.42 -3.52 -1.19
C TYR A 257 12.23 -4.48 -1.25
N LEU A 258 11.28 -4.24 -2.15
CA LEU A 258 10.19 -5.17 -2.42
C LEU A 258 10.71 -6.51 -2.96
N ASP A 259 11.67 -6.50 -3.90
CA ASP A 259 12.32 -7.73 -4.39
C ASP A 259 12.95 -8.53 -3.22
N PHE A 260 13.62 -7.83 -2.31
CA PHE A 260 14.24 -8.44 -1.13
C PHE A 260 13.21 -9.09 -0.20
N GLU A 261 12.19 -8.34 0.26
CA GLU A 261 11.19 -8.91 1.18
C GLU A 261 10.34 -9.99 0.50
N GLU A 262 9.99 -9.87 -0.79
CA GLU A 262 9.27 -10.95 -1.50
C GLU A 262 10.06 -12.26 -1.59
N SER A 263 11.40 -12.18 -1.54
CA SER A 263 12.27 -13.35 -1.64
C SER A 263 12.53 -14.05 -0.30
N GLN A 264 12.40 -13.36 0.84
CA GLN A 264 12.82 -13.87 2.16
C GLN A 264 11.82 -13.59 3.30
N GLY A 265 10.97 -12.60 3.15
CA GLY A 265 10.03 -12.13 4.17
C GLY A 265 8.80 -13.02 4.29
N ASP A 266 8.14 -12.92 5.44
CA ASP A 266 6.83 -13.52 5.63
C ASP A 266 5.72 -12.64 5.05
N PHE A 267 4.52 -13.21 4.92
CA PHE A 267 3.37 -12.54 4.33
C PHE A 267 3.07 -11.17 4.97
N TYR A 268 3.07 -11.09 6.30
CA TYR A 268 2.72 -9.86 7.02
C TYR A 268 3.80 -8.81 6.83
N ARG A 269 5.08 -9.21 6.84
CA ARG A 269 6.18 -8.29 6.57
C ARG A 269 6.10 -7.68 5.17
N ILE A 270 5.84 -8.51 4.16
CA ILE A 270 5.69 -8.05 2.77
C ILE A 270 4.45 -7.15 2.64
N TYR A 271 3.32 -7.52 3.25
CA TYR A 271 2.10 -6.72 3.30
C TYR A 271 2.38 -5.32 3.90
N THR A 272 3.01 -5.26 5.07
CA THR A 272 3.37 -4.00 5.72
C THR A 272 4.31 -3.16 4.84
N LEU A 273 5.29 -3.79 4.16
CA LEU A 273 6.18 -3.05 3.27
C LEU A 273 5.44 -2.47 2.06
N TYR A 274 4.48 -3.21 1.49
CA TYR A 274 3.65 -2.72 0.40
C TYR A 274 2.80 -1.52 0.79
N GLU A 275 2.09 -1.60 1.93
CA GLU A 275 1.29 -0.48 2.42
C GLU A 275 2.19 0.76 2.65
N ARG A 276 3.37 0.59 3.23
CA ARG A 276 4.37 1.67 3.39
C ARG A 276 4.83 2.24 2.04
N CYS A 277 5.18 1.38 1.09
CA CYS A 277 5.63 1.79 -0.24
C CYS A 277 4.58 2.66 -0.94
N LEU A 278 3.31 2.27 -0.84
CA LEU A 278 2.19 2.97 -1.46
C LEU A 278 1.87 4.33 -0.81
N VAL A 279 2.42 4.65 0.37
CA VAL A 279 2.34 6.01 0.91
C VAL A 279 3.18 6.96 0.05
N SER A 280 4.46 6.64 -0.14
CA SER A 280 5.39 7.48 -0.91
C SER A 280 5.16 7.36 -2.42
N CYS A 281 4.72 6.18 -2.87
CA CYS A 281 4.60 5.81 -4.28
C CYS A 281 3.13 5.75 -4.76
N ALA A 282 2.19 6.38 -4.04
CA ALA A 282 0.76 6.31 -4.35
C ALA A 282 0.40 6.69 -5.79
N LEU A 283 1.18 7.56 -6.43
CA LEU A 283 0.92 8.06 -7.79
C LEU A 283 1.58 7.23 -8.90
N TYR A 284 2.18 6.08 -8.57
CA TYR A 284 2.92 5.23 -9.50
C TYR A 284 2.20 3.90 -9.72
N GLU A 285 1.68 3.70 -10.92
CA GLU A 285 0.87 2.53 -11.30
C GLU A 285 1.55 1.20 -10.99
N GLU A 286 2.87 1.13 -11.22
CA GLU A 286 3.65 -0.12 -11.11
C GLU A 286 3.60 -0.76 -9.72
N PHE A 287 3.57 0.04 -8.64
CA PHE A 287 3.59 -0.51 -7.29
C PHE A 287 2.21 -1.05 -6.88
N TRP A 288 1.13 -0.41 -7.35
CA TRP A 288 -0.23 -0.91 -7.15
C TRP A 288 -0.44 -2.23 -7.89
N GLU A 289 -0.01 -2.30 -9.15
CA GLU A 289 -0.11 -3.51 -9.95
C GLU A 289 0.69 -4.66 -9.32
N ARG A 290 1.93 -4.38 -8.91
CA ARG A 290 2.80 -5.38 -8.26
C ARG A 290 2.17 -5.89 -6.96
N TYR A 291 1.64 -5.00 -6.11
CA TYR A 291 1.00 -5.37 -4.86
C TYR A 291 -0.25 -6.24 -5.07
N ALA A 292 -1.12 -5.84 -5.99
CA ALA A 292 -2.33 -6.60 -6.30
C ALA A 292 -1.98 -8.00 -6.84
N LYS A 293 -0.97 -8.11 -7.72
CA LYS A 293 -0.47 -9.40 -8.21
C LYS A 293 0.13 -10.25 -7.09
N TYR A 294 0.88 -9.66 -6.17
CA TYR A 294 1.40 -10.37 -5.00
C TYR A 294 0.25 -10.96 -4.17
N LEU A 295 -0.75 -10.16 -3.78
CA LEU A 295 -1.90 -10.64 -3.02
C LEU A 295 -2.66 -11.75 -3.75
N ALA A 296 -2.87 -11.59 -5.06
CA ALA A 296 -3.52 -12.61 -5.88
C ALA A 296 -2.71 -13.92 -5.90
N SER A 297 -1.38 -13.85 -5.98
CA SER A 297 -0.50 -15.03 -5.94
C SER A 297 -0.57 -15.79 -4.61
N GLN A 298 -0.90 -15.10 -3.52
CA GLN A 298 -1.12 -15.68 -2.19
C GLN A 298 -2.55 -16.19 -2.00
N GLY A 299 -3.42 -16.07 -3.00
CA GLY A 299 -4.83 -16.48 -2.94
C GLY A 299 -5.79 -15.40 -2.41
N ASN A 300 -5.29 -14.21 -2.07
CA ASN A 300 -6.10 -13.10 -1.54
C ASN A 300 -6.74 -12.28 -2.68
N ILE A 301 -7.62 -12.91 -3.44
CA ILE A 301 -8.24 -12.34 -4.66
C ILE A 301 -9.09 -11.09 -4.35
N GLN A 302 -9.84 -11.10 -3.25
CA GLN A 302 -10.68 -9.97 -2.87
C GLN A 302 -9.82 -8.75 -2.48
N ASP A 303 -8.75 -8.96 -1.73
CA ASP A 303 -7.84 -7.88 -1.35
C ASP A 303 -7.12 -7.33 -2.58
N ALA A 304 -6.64 -8.18 -3.49
CA ALA A 304 -6.09 -7.75 -4.77
C ALA A 304 -7.07 -6.88 -5.57
N THR A 305 -8.36 -7.27 -5.61
CA THR A 305 -9.43 -6.49 -6.24
C THR A 305 -9.57 -5.12 -5.55
N ASN A 306 -9.57 -5.09 -4.22
CA ASN A 306 -9.66 -3.86 -3.44
C ASN A 306 -8.46 -2.92 -3.70
N ILE A 307 -7.25 -3.47 -3.87
CA ILE A 307 -6.06 -2.69 -4.22
C ILE A 307 -6.21 -2.04 -5.60
N PHE A 308 -6.68 -2.78 -6.62
CA PHE A 308 -6.95 -2.19 -7.93
C PHE A 308 -8.00 -1.09 -7.87
N ILE A 309 -9.12 -1.33 -7.19
CA ILE A 309 -10.21 -0.34 -7.02
C ILE A 309 -9.69 0.92 -6.33
N LYS A 310 -8.93 0.76 -5.23
CA LYS A 310 -8.31 1.87 -4.49
C LYS A 310 -7.37 2.66 -5.39
N ALA A 311 -6.53 1.98 -6.19
CA ALA A 311 -5.63 2.63 -7.14
C ALA A 311 -6.38 3.50 -8.16
N ILE A 312 -7.40 2.95 -8.85
CA ILE A 312 -8.06 3.65 -9.97
C ILE A 312 -9.05 4.74 -9.55
N ASN A 313 -9.64 4.62 -8.35
CA ASN A 313 -10.68 5.55 -7.88
C ASN A 313 -10.14 6.71 -7.05
N ILE A 314 -9.02 6.52 -6.35
CA ILE A 314 -8.49 7.51 -5.40
C ILE A 314 -7.20 8.13 -5.94
N PHE A 315 -6.20 7.28 -6.20
CA PHE A 315 -4.82 7.74 -6.35
C PHE A 315 -4.40 8.01 -7.79
N ILE A 316 -4.65 7.07 -8.70
CA ILE A 316 -4.14 7.13 -10.06
C ILE A 316 -5.12 7.90 -10.95
N PRO A 317 -4.70 9.04 -11.53
CA PRO A 317 -5.57 9.83 -12.39
C PRO A 317 -6.09 9.04 -13.61
N PRO A 318 -7.29 9.36 -14.13
CA PRO A 318 -7.91 8.64 -15.25
C PRO A 318 -7.08 8.55 -16.53
N GLN A 319 -6.18 9.52 -16.76
CA GLN A 319 -5.32 9.58 -17.94
C GLN A 319 -4.18 8.55 -17.95
N TYR A 320 -3.95 7.82 -16.86
CA TYR A 320 -2.93 6.77 -16.79
C TYR A 320 -3.60 5.39 -16.98
N PRO A 321 -3.38 4.73 -18.14
CA PRO A 321 -4.17 3.57 -18.53
C PRO A 321 -3.61 2.24 -18.00
N SER A 322 -2.33 2.16 -17.66
CA SER A 322 -1.60 0.90 -17.38
C SER A 322 -2.25 0.09 -16.26
N ILE A 323 -2.55 0.72 -15.12
CA ILE A 323 -3.18 0.04 -13.98
C ILE A 323 -4.61 -0.43 -14.30
N ARG A 324 -5.33 0.30 -15.16
CA ARG A 324 -6.71 -0.02 -15.57
C ARG A 324 -6.74 -1.20 -16.54
N ILE A 325 -5.77 -1.26 -17.45
CA ILE A 325 -5.54 -2.42 -18.32
C ILE A 325 -5.19 -3.64 -17.45
N ALA A 326 -4.27 -3.50 -16.51
CA ALA A 326 -3.90 -4.59 -15.60
C ALA A 326 -5.11 -5.09 -14.79
N PHE A 327 -5.97 -4.18 -14.30
CA PHE A 327 -7.18 -4.56 -13.59
C PHE A 327 -8.20 -5.27 -14.50
N ALA A 328 -8.36 -4.81 -15.75
CA ALA A 328 -9.25 -5.47 -16.71
C ALA A 328 -8.79 -6.90 -17.04
N ILE A 329 -7.47 -7.10 -17.21
CA ILE A 329 -6.88 -8.43 -17.40
C ILE A 329 -7.14 -9.30 -16.17
N PHE A 330 -6.88 -8.80 -14.97
CA PHE A 330 -7.14 -9.51 -13.73
C PHE A 330 -8.61 -9.92 -13.58
N GLN A 331 -9.55 -9.03 -13.91
CA GLN A 331 -10.98 -9.32 -13.85
C GLN A 331 -11.41 -10.37 -14.89
N GLU A 332 -10.80 -10.36 -16.09
CA GLU A 332 -10.99 -11.43 -17.07
C GLU A 332 -10.49 -12.77 -16.54
N GLU A 333 -9.31 -12.82 -15.91
CA GLU A 333 -8.75 -14.04 -15.29
C GLU A 333 -9.67 -14.60 -14.19
N GLN A 334 -10.35 -13.73 -13.43
CA GLN A 334 -11.36 -14.12 -12.44
C GLN A 334 -12.72 -14.50 -13.06
N GLY A 335 -12.86 -14.47 -14.38
CA GLY A 335 -14.11 -14.75 -15.10
C GLY A 335 -15.15 -13.63 -15.06
N LYS A 336 -14.79 -12.44 -14.56
CA LYS A 336 -15.68 -11.27 -14.46
C LYS A 336 -15.67 -10.46 -15.75
N ILE A 337 -16.17 -11.09 -16.82
CA ILE A 337 -16.07 -10.57 -18.20
C ILE A 337 -16.76 -9.22 -18.40
N LYS A 338 -17.90 -8.98 -17.74
CA LYS A 338 -18.63 -7.70 -17.86
C LYS A 338 -17.80 -6.53 -17.30
N GLU A 339 -17.25 -6.71 -16.11
CA GLU A 339 -16.43 -5.72 -15.41
C GLU A 339 -15.14 -5.42 -16.20
N ALA A 340 -14.48 -6.46 -16.72
CA ALA A 340 -13.32 -6.30 -17.59
C ALA A 340 -13.62 -5.47 -18.85
N ARG A 341 -14.76 -5.74 -19.51
CA ARG A 341 -15.21 -4.99 -20.69
C ARG A 341 -15.46 -3.51 -20.36
N GLU A 342 -16.16 -3.25 -19.26
CA GLU A 342 -16.45 -1.88 -18.80
C GLU A 342 -15.17 -1.09 -18.53
N LEU A 343 -14.17 -1.71 -17.88
CA LEU A 343 -12.87 -1.09 -17.62
C LEU A 343 -12.16 -0.71 -18.93
N TYR A 344 -12.14 -1.59 -19.93
CA TYR A 344 -11.55 -1.27 -21.23
C TYR A 344 -12.28 -0.13 -21.94
N GLN A 345 -13.61 -0.16 -21.96
CA GLN A 345 -14.43 0.89 -22.58
C GLN A 345 -14.19 2.26 -21.92
N GLN A 346 -14.20 2.31 -20.59
CA GLN A 346 -13.94 3.55 -19.83
C GLN A 346 -12.51 4.07 -20.07
N THR A 347 -11.52 3.18 -20.07
CA THR A 347 -10.12 3.55 -20.30
C THR A 347 -9.92 4.10 -21.71
N MET A 348 -10.49 3.44 -22.73
CA MET A 348 -10.39 3.87 -24.13
C MET A 348 -11.14 5.20 -24.39
N ALA A 349 -12.26 5.42 -23.71
CA ALA A 349 -12.99 6.70 -23.78
C ALA A 349 -12.22 7.86 -23.12
N THR A 350 -11.47 7.56 -22.05
CA THR A 350 -10.69 8.56 -21.31
C THR A 350 -9.36 8.89 -22.00
N VAL A 351 -8.64 7.87 -22.48
CA VAL A 351 -7.33 8.00 -23.12
C VAL A 351 -7.45 7.58 -24.58
N THR A 352 -7.98 8.48 -25.40
CA THR A 352 -8.25 8.22 -26.81
C THR A 352 -6.94 8.00 -27.58
N GLY A 353 -6.93 6.99 -28.45
CA GLY A 353 -5.76 6.66 -29.29
C GLY A 353 -4.61 5.92 -28.56
N HIS A 354 -4.77 5.53 -27.29
CA HIS A 354 -3.75 4.75 -26.59
C HIS A 354 -3.65 3.33 -27.17
N LEU A 355 -2.56 3.05 -27.91
CA LEU A 355 -2.37 1.83 -28.68
C LEU A 355 -2.48 0.54 -27.84
N GLU A 356 -1.86 0.51 -26.66
CA GLU A 356 -1.90 -0.66 -25.80
C GLU A 356 -3.33 -0.94 -25.29
N THR A 357 -4.08 0.10 -24.92
CA THR A 357 -5.49 -0.05 -24.49
C THR A 357 -6.33 -0.65 -25.63
N ILE A 358 -6.17 -0.12 -26.83
CA ILE A 358 -6.90 -0.57 -28.03
C ILE A 358 -6.57 -2.04 -28.33
N GLU A 359 -5.29 -2.39 -28.31
CA GLU A 359 -4.84 -3.75 -28.57
C GLU A 359 -5.32 -4.74 -27.50
N CYS A 360 -5.18 -4.40 -26.21
CA CYS A 360 -5.65 -5.24 -25.12
C CYS A 360 -7.17 -5.44 -25.19
N TYR A 361 -7.94 -4.39 -25.50
CA TYR A 361 -9.39 -4.48 -25.60
C TYR A 361 -9.85 -5.32 -26.81
N ALA A 362 -9.24 -5.12 -27.98
CA ALA A 362 -9.54 -5.95 -29.15
C ALA A 362 -9.18 -7.42 -28.92
N ASN A 363 -8.04 -7.69 -28.27
CA ASN A 363 -7.63 -9.04 -27.89
C ASN A 363 -8.55 -9.68 -26.84
N PHE A 364 -9.08 -8.88 -25.91
CA PHE A 364 -10.10 -9.31 -24.96
C PHE A 364 -11.37 -9.74 -25.69
N GLU A 365 -11.96 -8.90 -26.54
CA GLU A 365 -13.18 -9.27 -27.28
C GLU A 365 -12.99 -10.50 -28.17
N ARG A 366 -11.80 -10.64 -28.75
CA ARG A 366 -11.40 -11.86 -29.46
C ARG A 366 -11.45 -13.09 -28.57
N ARG A 367 -10.89 -13.05 -27.35
CA ARG A 367 -10.97 -14.18 -26.39
C ARG A 367 -12.40 -14.49 -25.96
N GLN A 368 -13.28 -13.49 -25.98
CA GLN A 368 -14.71 -13.64 -25.71
C GLN A 368 -15.54 -14.08 -26.94
N ASN A 369 -14.90 -14.43 -28.06
CA ASN A 369 -15.53 -14.79 -29.35
C ASN A 369 -16.34 -13.66 -30.03
N ASN A 370 -16.09 -12.40 -29.67
CA ASN A 370 -16.71 -11.22 -30.27
C ASN A 370 -15.82 -10.60 -31.36
N LEU A 371 -15.51 -11.37 -32.41
CA LEU A 371 -14.60 -10.95 -33.48
C LEU A 371 -15.03 -9.66 -34.18
N LYS A 372 -16.34 -9.47 -34.40
CA LYS A 372 -16.89 -8.25 -35.00
C LYS A 372 -16.58 -7.00 -34.17
N GLU A 373 -16.64 -7.14 -32.85
CA GLU A 373 -16.35 -6.00 -31.96
C GLU A 373 -14.85 -5.71 -31.91
N ALA A 374 -14.01 -6.74 -31.87
CA ALA A 374 -12.56 -6.57 -32.00
C ALA A 374 -12.18 -5.83 -33.29
N GLU A 375 -12.83 -6.18 -34.42
CA GLU A 375 -12.65 -5.48 -35.70
C GLU A 375 -13.14 -4.03 -35.65
N ASN A 376 -14.31 -3.78 -35.07
CA ASN A 376 -14.87 -2.43 -34.91
C ASN A 376 -13.94 -1.54 -34.09
N ILE A 377 -13.39 -2.05 -32.97
CA ILE A 377 -12.46 -1.32 -32.10
C ILE A 377 -11.22 -0.90 -32.90
N LEU A 378 -10.59 -1.82 -33.62
CA LEU A 378 -9.39 -1.54 -34.41
C LEU A 378 -9.68 -0.61 -35.59
N SER A 379 -10.79 -0.82 -36.31
CA SER A 379 -11.17 -0.03 -37.48
C SER A 379 -11.56 1.41 -37.13
N SER A 380 -12.35 1.58 -36.07
CA SER A 380 -12.71 2.91 -35.57
C SER A 380 -11.49 3.68 -35.06
N SER A 381 -10.60 3.00 -34.33
CA SER A 381 -9.32 3.57 -33.90
C SER A 381 -8.45 3.97 -35.09
N LEU A 382 -8.35 3.13 -36.13
CA LEU A 382 -7.59 3.42 -37.35
C LEU A 382 -8.11 4.66 -38.07
N ASN A 383 -9.44 4.80 -38.17
CA ASN A 383 -10.07 5.94 -38.82
C ASN A 383 -9.88 7.25 -38.02
N SER A 384 -9.80 7.15 -36.70
CA SER A 384 -9.58 8.31 -35.82
C SER A 384 -8.11 8.71 -35.69
N ALA A 385 -7.18 7.79 -35.97
CA ALA A 385 -5.75 8.04 -35.86
C ALA A 385 -5.31 9.15 -36.82
N THR A 386 -4.42 10.03 -36.36
CA THR A 386 -3.89 11.13 -37.16
C THR A 386 -2.53 10.80 -37.74
N ASP A 387 -1.66 10.14 -36.97
CA ASP A 387 -0.29 9.82 -37.34
C ASP A 387 -0.15 8.49 -38.11
N ASP A 388 0.81 8.44 -39.03
CA ASP A 388 1.01 7.29 -39.90
C ASP A 388 1.56 6.07 -39.17
N ASN A 389 2.27 6.24 -38.04
CA ASN A 389 2.82 5.13 -37.27
C ASN A 389 1.69 4.33 -36.58
N THR A 390 0.77 5.02 -35.92
CA THR A 390 -0.44 4.46 -35.31
C THR A 390 -1.31 3.79 -36.36
N LYS A 391 -1.56 4.46 -37.50
CA LYS A 391 -2.34 3.86 -38.61
C LYS A 391 -1.70 2.59 -39.15
N THR A 392 -0.38 2.63 -39.34
CA THR A 392 0.38 1.47 -39.78
C THR A 392 0.25 0.32 -38.80
N TYR A 393 0.40 0.60 -37.50
CA TYR A 393 0.29 -0.41 -36.45
C TYR A 393 -1.09 -1.07 -36.44
N LEU A 394 -2.15 -0.27 -36.44
CA LEU A 394 -3.54 -0.76 -36.43
C LEU A 394 -3.90 -1.53 -37.70
N THR A 395 -3.38 -1.11 -38.86
CA THR A 395 -3.56 -1.84 -40.14
C THR A 395 -2.96 -3.24 -40.06
N VAL A 396 -1.75 -3.37 -39.50
CA VAL A 396 -1.11 -4.69 -39.31
C VAL A 396 -1.94 -5.55 -38.35
N LYS A 397 -2.46 -4.98 -37.26
CA LYS A 397 -3.30 -5.71 -36.30
C LYS A 397 -4.63 -6.19 -36.92
N LEU A 398 -5.28 -5.36 -37.74
CA LEU A 398 -6.48 -5.77 -38.49
C LEU A 398 -6.17 -6.92 -39.46
N ALA A 399 -5.10 -6.82 -40.23
CA ALA A 399 -4.71 -7.89 -41.15
C ALA A 399 -4.42 -9.21 -40.40
N GLN A 400 -3.75 -9.14 -39.24
CA GLN A 400 -3.51 -10.30 -38.36
C GLN A 400 -4.80 -10.89 -37.79
N LEU A 401 -5.80 -10.07 -37.48
CA LEU A 401 -7.12 -10.54 -37.03
C LEU A 401 -7.82 -11.34 -38.14
N TYR A 402 -7.79 -10.84 -39.37
CA TYR A 402 -8.37 -11.52 -40.54
C TYR A 402 -7.65 -12.84 -40.86
N GLU A 403 -6.31 -12.83 -40.86
CA GLU A 403 -5.49 -14.02 -41.11
C GLU A 403 -5.73 -15.12 -40.07
N ASN A 404 -5.57 -14.78 -38.78
CA ASN A 404 -5.47 -15.80 -37.73
C ASN A 404 -6.82 -16.22 -37.14
N HIS A 405 -7.86 -15.39 -37.28
CA HIS A 405 -9.13 -15.60 -36.56
C HIS A 405 -10.36 -15.64 -37.45
N HIS A 406 -10.43 -14.81 -38.50
CA HIS A 406 -11.46 -14.99 -39.54
C HIS A 406 -11.10 -16.10 -40.53
N HIS A 407 -9.85 -16.55 -40.54
CA HIS A 407 -9.30 -17.45 -41.57
C HIS A 407 -9.52 -16.90 -42.99
N ASP A 408 -9.57 -15.57 -43.13
CA ASP A 408 -9.77 -14.86 -44.38
C ASP A 408 -8.43 -14.27 -44.85
N ILE A 409 -7.67 -15.11 -45.57
CA ILE A 409 -6.36 -14.76 -46.11
C ILE A 409 -6.49 -13.65 -47.16
N ASP A 410 -7.56 -13.66 -47.95
CA ASP A 410 -7.77 -12.67 -49.00
C ASP A 410 -8.14 -11.30 -48.43
N GLY A 411 -8.97 -11.27 -47.38
CA GLY A 411 -9.22 -10.07 -46.58
C GLY A 411 -7.95 -9.51 -45.96
N ALA A 412 -7.15 -10.36 -45.29
CA ALA A 412 -5.86 -9.95 -44.73
C ALA A 412 -4.89 -9.39 -45.80
N ARG A 413 -4.77 -10.08 -46.95
CA ARG A 413 -3.93 -9.63 -48.07
C ARG A 413 -4.42 -8.32 -48.65
N LYS A 414 -5.73 -8.10 -48.71
CA LYS A 414 -6.33 -6.85 -49.19
C LYS A 414 -5.91 -5.67 -48.31
N TYR A 415 -5.99 -5.80 -46.97
CA TYR A 415 -5.53 -4.75 -46.06
C TYR A 415 -4.07 -4.35 -46.29
N TYR A 416 -3.19 -5.33 -46.52
CA TYR A 416 -1.80 -5.06 -46.85
C TYR A 416 -1.62 -4.38 -48.21
N LYS A 417 -2.27 -4.88 -49.26
CA LYS A 417 -2.18 -4.31 -50.61
C LYS A 417 -2.72 -2.88 -50.69
N ASP A 418 -3.85 -2.60 -50.07
CA ASP A 418 -4.48 -1.28 -50.10
C ASP A 418 -3.67 -0.22 -49.32
N SER A 419 -2.75 -0.67 -48.47
CA SER A 419 -1.97 0.18 -47.57
C SER A 419 -0.48 0.24 -47.91
N VAL A 420 0.03 -0.63 -48.79
CA VAL A 420 1.47 -0.75 -49.07
C VAL A 420 2.08 0.52 -49.64
N GLU A 421 1.40 1.16 -50.59
CA GLU A 421 1.89 2.41 -51.22
C GLU A 421 1.96 3.56 -50.21
N LYS A 422 1.05 3.56 -49.21
CA LYS A 422 0.97 4.59 -48.17
C LYS A 422 2.05 4.42 -47.11
N TYR A 423 2.46 3.18 -46.80
CA TYR A 423 3.34 2.87 -45.68
C TYR A 423 4.70 2.27 -46.09
N LEU A 424 5.20 2.58 -47.30
CA LEU A 424 6.50 2.13 -47.80
C LEU A 424 7.69 2.52 -46.91
N SER A 425 7.59 3.60 -46.13
CA SER A 425 8.63 4.05 -45.21
C SER A 425 8.65 3.27 -43.88
N SER A 426 7.57 2.54 -43.56
CA SER A 426 7.46 1.82 -42.29
C SER A 426 8.09 0.43 -42.39
N LYS A 427 9.25 0.29 -41.75
CA LYS A 427 9.92 -1.02 -41.58
C LYS A 427 9.01 -2.05 -40.89
N TYR A 428 8.23 -1.61 -39.90
CA TYR A 428 7.30 -2.48 -39.19
C TYR A 428 6.22 -3.04 -40.12
N PHE A 429 5.63 -2.20 -40.97
CA PHE A 429 4.63 -2.64 -41.94
C PHE A 429 5.20 -3.67 -42.92
N LEU A 430 6.30 -3.29 -43.59
CA LEU A 430 6.90 -4.11 -44.63
C LEU A 430 7.38 -5.46 -44.10
N TYR A 431 7.94 -5.47 -42.88
CA TYR A 431 8.34 -6.70 -42.22
C TYR A 431 7.13 -7.62 -41.96
N ASN A 432 6.04 -7.11 -41.41
CA ASN A 432 4.85 -7.92 -41.15
C ASN A 432 4.16 -8.40 -42.43
N TYR A 433 4.11 -7.56 -43.47
CA TYR A 433 3.57 -7.98 -44.77
C TYR A 433 4.41 -9.07 -45.44
N LEU A 434 5.75 -8.93 -45.39
CA LEU A 434 6.65 -9.97 -45.88
C LEU A 434 6.45 -11.29 -45.11
N LEU A 435 6.39 -11.23 -43.78
CA LEU A 435 6.13 -12.42 -42.97
C LEU A 435 4.78 -13.06 -43.31
N PHE A 436 3.74 -12.26 -43.53
CA PHE A 436 2.43 -12.74 -43.99
C PHE A 436 2.56 -13.54 -45.30
N GLU A 437 3.16 -12.96 -46.34
CA GLU A 437 3.30 -13.65 -47.64
C GLU A 437 4.23 -14.88 -47.57
N LEU A 438 5.27 -14.84 -46.72
CA LEU A 438 6.12 -16.01 -46.51
C LEU A 438 5.37 -17.19 -45.88
N ARG A 439 4.48 -16.92 -44.92
CA ARG A 439 3.62 -17.97 -44.33
C ARG A 439 2.70 -18.62 -45.36
N GLN A 440 2.18 -17.83 -46.31
CA GLN A 440 1.29 -18.35 -47.35
C GLN A 440 2.02 -19.19 -48.41
N LYS A 441 3.32 -19.01 -48.60
CA LYS A 441 4.13 -19.81 -49.55
C LYS A 441 4.50 -21.19 -49.03
N GLY A 442 4.37 -21.42 -47.71
CA GLY A 442 4.74 -22.69 -47.06
C GLY A 442 3.59 -23.68 -46.88
N ASN A 443 2.36 -23.31 -47.24
CA ASN A 443 1.15 -24.13 -47.14
C ASN A 443 0.64 -24.58 -48.49
#